data_AF-A0A3D5TJQ6-F1
#
_entry.id   AF-A0A3D5TJQ6-F1
#
_cell.length_a   1.000
_cell.length_b   1.000
_cell.length_c   1.000
_cell.angle_alpha   90.00
_cell.angle_beta   90.00
_cell.angle_gamma   90.00
#
_symmetry.space_group_name_H-M   'P 1'
#
loop_
_entity.id
_entity.type
_entity.pdbx_description
1 polymer ?
#
loop_
_entity_poly.entity_id
_entity_poly.type
_entity_poly.pdbx_seq_one_letter_code
_entity_poly.pdbx_strand_id
1 'polypeptide(L)'
;MKNIGKTVVITTLLLLIAFPAYAGDVSGYAWSSNIGWLKFAGPGYGVNIDDNSGAFSGYAWSPNIGWVNFNNAQLDFDNDRVSGMARACAGAGSGCTGDSPPEAGGWDGLISLRGSSYGVSRVVRPSGCSLEGWAWGSDVLGWLKFGGSNYSVLTSACPVEPLPPGGISCLFDADPERVIYPRGTSTVSWTCEGADTCTISGVGEVDSETGTTTVDLGSPPVSSIFSLSCTNEGGSTFSTSTEVTVLRPVHCEIVPHGPGC
;
A
#
# COMPACT_ATOMS: atom_id res chain seq x y z
N MET A 1 -2.26 -57.29 -37.78
CA MET A 1 -2.28 -56.35 -36.65
C MET A 1 -1.56 -55.07 -37.11
N LYS A 2 -2.31 -54.01 -37.46
CA LYS A 2 -1.75 -52.78 -38.05
C LYS A 2 -2.19 -51.62 -37.16
N ASN A 3 -1.30 -51.17 -36.27
CA ASN A 3 -1.57 -50.08 -35.33
C ASN A 3 -1.45 -48.73 -36.05
N ILE A 4 -2.56 -48.00 -36.08
CA ILE A 4 -2.65 -46.61 -36.54
C ILE A 4 -2.17 -45.70 -35.40
N GLY A 5 -0.99 -45.11 -35.57
CA GLY A 5 -0.52 -44.02 -34.72
C GLY A 5 -1.35 -42.76 -35.00
N LYS A 6 -2.13 -42.31 -34.01
CA LYS A 6 -2.82 -41.02 -34.07
C LYS A 6 -1.86 -39.94 -33.57
N THR A 7 -1.29 -39.19 -34.49
CA THR A 7 -0.54 -37.95 -34.20
C THR A 7 -1.52 -36.90 -33.70
N VAL A 8 -1.46 -36.56 -32.40
CA VAL A 8 -2.21 -35.46 -31.80
C VAL A 8 -1.39 -34.19 -32.00
N VAL A 9 -1.82 -33.33 -32.93
CA VAL A 9 -1.25 -31.99 -33.12
C VAL A 9 -1.94 -31.07 -32.11
N ILE A 10 -1.24 -30.72 -31.03
CA ILE A 10 -1.70 -29.72 -30.05
C ILE A 10 -1.35 -28.35 -30.62
N THR A 11 -2.28 -27.74 -31.34
CA THR A 11 -2.23 -26.30 -31.66
C THR A 11 -2.57 -25.53 -30.39
N THR A 12 -1.57 -24.98 -29.73
CA THR A 12 -1.73 -24.03 -28.62
C THR A 12 -2.39 -22.75 -29.14
N LEU A 13 -3.70 -22.67 -28.96
CA LEU A 13 -4.48 -21.44 -29.08
C LEU A 13 -4.10 -20.53 -27.90
N LEU A 14 -3.23 -19.55 -28.15
CA LEU A 14 -2.93 -18.50 -27.18
C LEU A 14 -4.18 -17.62 -27.05
N LEU A 15 -5.03 -17.94 -26.07
CA LEU A 15 -6.13 -17.08 -25.69
C LEU A 15 -5.51 -15.80 -25.10
N LEU A 16 -5.47 -14.73 -25.88
CA LEU A 16 -5.23 -13.37 -25.38
C LEU A 16 -6.44 -12.99 -24.52
N ILE A 17 -6.42 -13.47 -23.27
CA ILE A 17 -7.21 -12.87 -22.20
C ILE A 17 -6.65 -11.46 -22.03
N ALA A 18 -7.27 -10.49 -22.69
CA ALA A 18 -7.10 -9.09 -22.35
C ALA A 18 -7.68 -8.93 -20.95
N PHE A 19 -6.83 -9.09 -19.93
CA PHE A 19 -7.16 -8.61 -18.60
C PHE A 19 -7.46 -7.11 -18.76
N PRO A 20 -8.58 -6.61 -18.21
CA PRO A 20 -8.84 -5.18 -18.25
C PRO A 20 -7.61 -4.50 -17.64
N ALA A 21 -6.93 -3.67 -18.44
CA ALA A 21 -5.85 -2.87 -17.93
C ALA A 21 -6.43 -2.01 -16.80
N TYR A 22 -5.93 -2.22 -15.59
CA TYR A 22 -6.22 -1.32 -14.50
C TYR A 22 -5.53 -0.01 -14.89
N ALA A 23 -6.34 1.03 -15.09
CA ALA A 23 -5.82 2.37 -15.25
C ALA A 23 -5.51 2.90 -13.84
N GLY A 24 -4.36 3.50 -13.60
CA GLY A 24 -4.00 3.96 -12.27
C GLY A 24 -2.74 3.33 -11.71
N ASP A 25 -1.77 4.17 -11.40
CA ASP A 25 -0.57 3.81 -10.63
C ASP A 25 -0.81 3.76 -9.11
N VAL A 26 -2.05 4.04 -8.69
CA VAL A 26 -2.53 3.90 -7.31
C VAL A 26 -3.64 2.85 -7.25
N SER A 27 -3.48 1.84 -6.41
CA SER A 27 -4.42 0.73 -6.28
C SER A 27 -4.84 0.48 -4.83
N GLY A 28 -5.78 -0.44 -4.62
CA GLY A 28 -6.29 -0.76 -3.28
C GLY A 28 -7.47 0.10 -2.84
N TYR A 29 -7.67 0.19 -1.52
CA TYR A 29 -8.88 0.73 -0.92
C TYR A 29 -8.61 1.64 0.29
N ALA A 30 -9.41 2.68 0.42
CA ALA A 30 -9.57 3.44 1.66
C ALA A 30 -10.97 3.20 2.24
N TRP A 31 -11.14 3.44 3.55
CA TRP A 31 -12.39 3.20 4.26
C TRP A 31 -12.84 4.40 5.07
N SER A 32 -14.12 4.71 5.02
CA SER A 32 -14.79 5.61 5.95
C SER A 32 -16.00 4.90 6.57
N SER A 33 -16.26 5.18 7.84
CA SER A 33 -17.46 4.69 8.54
C SER A 33 -18.77 5.20 7.93
N ASN A 34 -18.74 6.36 7.26
CA ASN A 34 -19.94 7.02 6.78
C ASN A 34 -20.24 6.66 5.32
N ILE A 35 -19.20 6.48 4.50
CA ILE A 35 -19.34 6.24 3.05
C ILE A 35 -18.87 4.86 2.60
N GLY A 36 -18.29 4.06 3.51
CA GLY A 36 -17.73 2.76 3.18
C GLY A 36 -16.44 2.84 2.35
N TRP A 37 -16.30 1.90 1.40
CA TRP A 37 -15.08 1.73 0.61
C TRP A 37 -14.93 2.79 -0.49
N LEU A 38 -13.69 3.25 -0.66
CA LEU A 38 -13.22 4.01 -1.81
C LEU A 38 -12.14 3.21 -2.52
N LYS A 39 -12.36 2.86 -3.78
CA LYS A 39 -11.46 2.04 -4.60
C LYS A 39 -10.64 2.92 -5.55
N PHE A 40 -9.32 2.79 -5.52
CA PHE A 40 -8.41 3.68 -6.26
C PHE A 40 -8.19 3.31 -7.72
N ALA A 41 -8.45 2.06 -8.11
CA ALA A 41 -8.32 1.59 -9.49
C ALA A 41 -9.36 0.53 -9.84
N GLY A 42 -9.78 0.48 -11.10
CA GLY A 42 -10.64 -0.56 -11.65
C GLY A 42 -10.62 -0.56 -13.19
N PRO A 43 -11.51 -1.35 -13.83
CA PRO A 43 -11.55 -1.41 -15.28
C PRO A 43 -11.85 -0.03 -15.89
N GLY A 44 -10.87 0.56 -16.57
CA GLY A 44 -11.01 1.84 -17.27
C GLY A 44 -10.97 3.10 -16.39
N TYR A 45 -10.62 3.00 -15.10
CA TYR A 45 -10.43 4.16 -14.24
C TYR A 45 -9.37 3.91 -13.17
N GLY A 46 -8.75 4.98 -12.69
CA GLY A 46 -8.01 4.97 -11.44
C GLY A 46 -7.31 6.29 -11.16
N VAL A 47 -6.58 6.31 -10.05
CA VAL A 47 -5.76 7.43 -9.61
C VAL A 47 -4.30 7.16 -9.99
N ASN A 48 -3.60 8.19 -10.46
CA ASN A 48 -2.19 8.15 -10.80
C ASN A 48 -1.45 9.22 -10.00
N ILE A 49 -0.15 9.01 -9.77
CA ILE A 49 0.76 10.00 -9.21
C ILE A 49 1.88 10.17 -10.22
N ASP A 50 2.14 11.39 -10.66
CA ASP A 50 3.27 11.67 -11.55
C ASP A 50 4.59 11.53 -10.77
N ASP A 51 5.46 10.63 -11.23
CA ASP A 51 6.70 10.28 -10.53
C ASP A 51 7.72 11.43 -10.44
N ASN A 52 7.55 12.50 -11.23
CA ASN A 52 8.47 13.65 -11.21
C ASN A 52 7.96 14.80 -10.33
N SER A 53 6.66 15.07 -10.39
CA SER A 53 6.04 16.23 -9.75
C SER A 53 5.25 15.89 -8.49
N GLY A 54 4.91 14.61 -8.29
CA GLY A 54 4.02 14.14 -7.23
C GLY A 54 2.55 14.47 -7.46
N ALA A 55 2.19 15.01 -8.64
CA ALA A 55 0.84 15.46 -8.95
C ALA A 55 -0.10 14.27 -9.10
N PHE A 56 -1.20 14.30 -8.34
CA PHE A 56 -2.24 13.30 -8.47
C PHE A 56 -3.11 13.61 -9.69
N SER A 57 -3.60 12.56 -10.34
CA SER A 57 -4.62 12.68 -11.37
C SER A 57 -5.58 11.50 -11.36
N GLY A 58 -6.77 11.71 -11.92
CA GLY A 58 -7.76 10.65 -12.09
C GLY A 58 -8.76 10.56 -10.94
N TYR A 59 -9.47 9.43 -10.91
CA TYR A 59 -10.66 9.27 -10.09
C TYR A 59 -10.66 7.92 -9.37
N ALA A 60 -11.03 7.96 -8.10
CA ALA A 60 -11.42 6.79 -7.33
C ALA A 60 -12.94 6.63 -7.35
N TRP A 61 -13.43 5.41 -7.06
CA TRP A 61 -14.86 5.11 -7.06
C TRP A 61 -15.32 4.57 -5.71
N SER A 62 -16.46 5.09 -5.24
CA SER A 62 -17.21 4.52 -4.13
C SER A 62 -18.63 4.16 -4.59
N PRO A 63 -19.17 2.99 -4.20
CA PRO A 63 -20.56 2.67 -4.49
C PRO A 63 -21.57 3.60 -3.78
N ASN A 64 -21.16 4.29 -2.71
CA ASN A 64 -22.08 5.10 -1.89
C ASN A 64 -22.06 6.59 -2.24
N ILE A 65 -20.93 7.12 -2.74
CA ILE A 65 -20.80 8.54 -3.09
C ILE A 65 -20.31 8.79 -4.52
N GLY A 66 -20.16 7.72 -5.31
CA GLY A 66 -19.71 7.79 -6.69
C GLY A 66 -18.24 8.17 -6.85
N TRP A 67 -17.96 8.96 -7.89
CA TRP A 67 -16.60 9.36 -8.27
C TRP A 67 -16.00 10.36 -7.28
N VAL A 68 -14.72 10.16 -6.97
CA VAL A 68 -13.90 11.08 -6.19
C VAL A 68 -12.68 11.48 -7.02
N ASN A 69 -12.57 12.76 -7.32
CA ASN A 69 -11.50 13.36 -8.11
C ASN A 69 -10.28 13.66 -7.22
N PHE A 70 -9.09 13.23 -7.64
CA PHE A 70 -7.82 13.47 -6.94
C PHE A 70 -6.91 14.52 -7.60
N ASN A 71 -7.34 15.18 -8.67
CA ASN A 71 -6.52 16.12 -9.46
C ASN A 71 -5.98 17.34 -8.69
N ASN A 72 -6.51 17.62 -7.49
CA ASN A 72 -6.07 18.73 -6.63
C ASN A 72 -5.26 18.24 -5.42
N ALA A 73 -4.67 17.05 -5.52
CA ALA A 73 -3.78 16.47 -4.54
C ALA A 73 -2.33 16.45 -5.03
N GLN A 74 -1.39 16.50 -4.09
CA GLN A 74 0.05 16.56 -4.36
C GLN A 74 0.82 15.74 -3.33
N LEU A 75 1.68 14.84 -3.79
CA LEU A 75 2.68 14.16 -2.98
C LEU A 75 3.98 14.99 -2.99
N ASP A 76 4.46 15.35 -1.82
CA ASP A 76 5.78 15.94 -1.65
C ASP A 76 6.79 14.80 -1.41
N PHE A 77 7.70 14.61 -2.38
CA PHE A 77 8.71 13.55 -2.31
C PHE A 77 9.82 13.82 -1.30
N ASP A 78 10.00 15.07 -0.84
CA ASP A 78 11.05 15.42 0.12
C ASP A 78 10.67 15.06 1.57
N ASN A 79 9.37 14.98 1.87
CA ASN A 79 8.88 14.72 3.22
C ASN A 79 7.74 13.69 3.28
N ASP A 80 7.45 13.02 2.17
CA ASP A 80 6.44 11.97 2.03
C ASP A 80 5.03 12.39 2.44
N ARG A 81 4.69 13.68 2.34
CA ARG A 81 3.36 14.19 2.71
C ARG A 81 2.49 14.38 1.49
N VAL A 82 1.28 13.83 1.55
CA VAL A 82 0.21 14.20 0.63
C VAL A 82 -0.46 15.48 1.16
N SER A 83 -0.72 16.41 0.26
CA SER A 83 -1.40 17.68 0.52
C SER A 83 -2.50 17.92 -0.51
N GLY A 84 -3.28 18.99 -0.32
CA GLY A 84 -4.39 19.34 -1.20
C GLY A 84 -5.70 18.66 -0.83
N MET A 85 -6.62 18.65 -1.79
CA MET A 85 -8.01 18.25 -1.59
C MET A 85 -8.42 17.24 -2.66
N ALA A 86 -9.04 16.14 -2.25
CA ALA A 86 -9.84 15.32 -3.14
C ALA A 86 -11.29 15.83 -3.14
N ARG A 87 -12.04 15.51 -4.18
CA ARG A 87 -13.40 16.03 -4.36
C ARG A 87 -14.38 14.95 -4.78
N ALA A 88 -15.35 14.66 -3.92
CA ALA A 88 -16.46 13.77 -4.23
C ALA A 88 -17.48 14.46 -5.14
N CYS A 89 -17.79 13.86 -6.28
CA CYS A 89 -18.80 14.34 -7.22
C CYS A 89 -20.18 14.44 -6.57
N ALA A 90 -20.51 13.57 -5.60
CA ALA A 90 -21.77 13.65 -4.87
C ALA A 90 -21.97 14.98 -4.12
N GLY A 91 -20.89 15.65 -3.68
CA GLY A 91 -20.97 16.98 -3.05
C GLY A 91 -20.68 18.15 -4.01
N ALA A 92 -20.34 17.86 -5.26
CA ALA A 92 -19.81 18.83 -6.21
C ALA A 92 -20.61 18.93 -7.51
N GLY A 93 -21.57 18.05 -7.72
CA GLY A 93 -22.30 17.95 -8.98
C GLY A 93 -21.50 17.24 -10.08
N SER A 94 -21.98 17.38 -11.32
CA SER A 94 -21.38 16.71 -12.48
C SER A 94 -19.93 17.16 -12.71
N GLY A 95 -19.05 16.21 -13.02
CA GLY A 95 -17.63 16.47 -13.26
C GLY A 95 -16.81 16.79 -12.00
N CYS A 96 -17.37 16.68 -10.80
CA CYS A 96 -16.70 16.99 -9.53
C CYS A 96 -16.23 18.47 -9.45
N THR A 97 -16.91 19.41 -10.12
CA THR A 97 -16.53 20.84 -10.21
C THR A 97 -17.73 21.76 -9.94
N GLY A 98 -17.52 22.95 -9.36
CA GLY A 98 -18.60 23.93 -9.09
C GLY A 98 -19.16 23.85 -7.67
N ASP A 99 -20.28 24.51 -7.41
CA ASP A 99 -20.90 24.60 -6.07
C ASP A 99 -21.63 23.31 -5.65
N SER A 100 -21.95 23.19 -4.36
CA SER A 100 -22.73 22.08 -3.81
C SER A 100 -24.13 22.01 -4.45
N PRO A 101 -24.50 20.90 -5.11
CA PRO A 101 -25.84 20.76 -5.68
C PRO A 101 -26.88 20.58 -4.55
N PRO A 102 -28.16 20.91 -4.78
CA PRO A 102 -29.21 20.73 -3.78
C PRO A 102 -29.30 19.30 -3.24
N GLU A 103 -29.04 18.30 -4.08
CA GLU A 103 -29.07 16.88 -3.70
C GLU A 103 -27.96 16.51 -2.70
N ALA A 104 -26.88 17.28 -2.63
CA ALA A 104 -25.78 17.06 -1.69
C ALA A 104 -26.11 17.53 -0.26
N GLY A 105 -27.29 18.11 -0.04
CA GLY A 105 -27.69 18.60 1.29
C GLY A 105 -26.79 19.71 1.82
N GLY A 106 -26.11 20.45 0.94
CA GLY A 106 -25.18 21.53 1.29
C GLY A 106 -23.73 21.10 1.51
N TRP A 107 -23.39 19.81 1.36
CA TRP A 107 -21.99 19.37 1.39
C TRP A 107 -21.26 19.73 0.10
N ASP A 108 -20.08 20.32 0.20
CA ASP A 108 -19.25 20.81 -0.93
C ASP A 108 -18.39 19.73 -1.61
N GLY A 109 -18.42 18.51 -1.08
CA GLY A 109 -17.70 17.35 -1.60
C GLY A 109 -16.22 17.32 -1.25
N LEU A 110 -15.73 18.25 -0.44
CA LEU A 110 -14.29 18.38 -0.20
C LEU A 110 -13.78 17.35 0.80
N ILE A 111 -12.63 16.76 0.47
CA ILE A 111 -11.90 15.80 1.30
C ILE A 111 -10.48 16.32 1.46
N SER A 112 -10.17 16.84 2.64
CA SER A 112 -8.85 17.33 3.00
C SER A 112 -7.91 16.16 3.26
N LEU A 113 -6.83 16.08 2.48
CA LEU A 113 -5.82 15.03 2.61
C LEU A 113 -4.80 15.32 3.70
N ARG A 114 -4.81 16.54 4.27
CA ARG A 114 -3.93 16.97 5.35
C ARG A 114 -4.49 18.16 6.10
N GLY A 115 -4.40 18.09 7.43
CA GLY A 115 -4.68 19.19 8.36
C GLY A 115 -3.54 19.37 9.35
N SER A 116 -3.79 20.09 10.45
CA SER A 116 -2.79 20.35 11.50
C SER A 116 -2.40 19.11 12.30
N SER A 117 -3.30 18.15 12.45
CA SER A 117 -3.12 16.94 13.29
C SER A 117 -3.39 15.62 12.56
N TYR A 118 -3.67 15.66 11.27
CA TYR A 118 -3.93 14.48 10.45
C TYR A 118 -3.33 14.67 9.06
N GLY A 119 -3.13 13.56 8.36
CA GLY A 119 -2.84 13.60 6.94
C GLY A 119 -2.54 12.23 6.38
N VAL A 120 -2.49 12.18 5.05
CA VAL A 120 -2.02 11.04 4.28
C VAL A 120 -0.54 11.22 3.98
N SER A 121 0.24 10.17 4.18
CA SER A 121 1.67 10.14 3.90
C SER A 121 2.01 8.93 3.06
N ARG A 122 3.03 9.06 2.22
CA ARG A 122 3.65 7.93 1.57
C ARG A 122 4.47 7.16 2.59
N VAL A 123 4.29 5.85 2.62
CA VAL A 123 5.10 4.90 3.38
C VAL A 123 5.79 4.02 2.36
N VAL A 124 7.12 4.14 2.31
CA VAL A 124 7.97 3.39 1.38
C VAL A 124 8.22 2.01 1.97
N ARG A 125 7.82 0.97 1.23
CA ARG A 125 8.11 -0.41 1.57
C ARG A 125 8.78 -1.08 0.36
N PRO A 126 9.60 -2.13 0.57
CA PRO A 126 10.20 -2.93 -0.51
C PRO A 126 9.22 -3.66 -1.39
N SER A 127 8.08 -4.04 -0.81
CA SER A 127 6.94 -4.60 -1.52
C SER A 127 6.23 -3.57 -2.42
N GLY A 128 6.58 -2.28 -2.28
CA GLY A 128 6.00 -1.16 -2.99
C GLY A 128 5.68 0.00 -2.03
N CYS A 129 5.31 1.15 -2.57
CA CYS A 129 4.90 2.26 -1.73
C CYS A 129 3.43 2.16 -1.40
N SER A 130 3.06 2.69 -0.25
CA SER A 130 1.68 2.79 0.19
C SER A 130 1.36 4.21 0.61
N LEU A 131 0.10 4.59 0.49
CA LEU A 131 -0.43 5.79 1.11
C LEU A 131 -1.14 5.37 2.39
N GLU A 132 -0.69 5.94 3.51
CA GLU A 132 -1.22 5.63 4.83
C GLU A 132 -1.64 6.90 5.56
N GLY A 133 -2.59 6.77 6.49
CA GLY A 133 -3.02 7.86 7.36
C GLY A 133 -4.48 8.22 7.21
N TRP A 134 -4.82 9.48 7.47
CA TRP A 134 -6.20 9.93 7.57
C TRP A 134 -6.44 11.18 6.74
N ALA A 135 -7.56 11.21 6.04
CA ALA A 135 -8.14 12.38 5.39
C ALA A 135 -9.50 12.70 6.03
N TRP A 136 -9.95 13.94 5.90
CA TRP A 136 -11.19 14.43 6.52
C TRP A 136 -12.11 15.04 5.47
N GLY A 137 -13.36 14.60 5.41
CA GLY A 137 -14.34 15.07 4.43
C GLY A 137 -15.61 15.68 5.03
N SER A 138 -15.47 16.49 6.08
CA SER A 138 -16.57 17.08 6.89
C SER A 138 -17.37 16.04 7.69
N ASP A 139 -18.45 16.47 8.35
CA ASP A 139 -19.35 15.61 9.09
C ASP A 139 -20.10 14.60 8.18
N VAL A 140 -20.21 14.89 6.88
CA VAL A 140 -20.87 14.00 5.92
C VAL A 140 -20.03 12.77 5.62
N LEU A 141 -18.81 12.95 5.11
CA LEU A 141 -17.92 11.83 4.79
C LEU A 141 -17.17 11.31 6.01
N GLY A 142 -16.93 12.17 6.99
CA GLY A 142 -16.14 11.87 8.18
C GLY A 142 -14.67 11.60 7.86
N TRP A 143 -14.09 10.72 8.66
CA TRP A 143 -12.71 10.27 8.52
C TRP A 143 -12.58 9.20 7.43
N LEU A 144 -11.68 9.44 6.48
CA LEU A 144 -11.27 8.48 5.46
C LEU A 144 -9.88 7.94 5.81
N LYS A 145 -9.78 6.64 6.10
CA LYS A 145 -8.54 5.97 6.43
C LYS A 145 -7.89 5.40 5.17
N PHE A 146 -6.65 5.81 4.92
CA PHE A 146 -5.78 5.24 3.91
C PHE A 146 -5.02 4.09 4.56
N GLY A 147 -5.41 2.87 4.21
CA GLY A 147 -4.86 1.64 4.79
C GLY A 147 -5.37 1.27 6.19
N GLY A 148 -5.32 -0.02 6.49
CA GLY A 148 -5.73 -0.64 7.75
C GLY A 148 -5.20 -2.07 7.84
N SER A 149 -5.57 -2.82 8.88
CA SER A 149 -4.97 -4.13 9.14
C SER A 149 -5.11 -5.16 8.00
N ASN A 150 -6.09 -5.00 7.12
CA ASN A 150 -6.39 -5.94 6.03
C ASN A 150 -6.61 -5.25 4.67
N TYR A 151 -6.26 -3.97 4.53
CA TYR A 151 -6.40 -3.22 3.28
C TYR A 151 -5.35 -2.12 3.22
N SER A 152 -4.94 -1.74 2.03
CA SER A 152 -3.95 -0.69 1.80
C SER A 152 -4.31 0.11 0.55
N VAL A 153 -3.73 1.30 0.44
CA VAL A 153 -3.67 2.07 -0.81
C VAL A 153 -2.23 1.98 -1.27
N LEU A 154 -1.97 1.30 -2.38
CA LEU A 154 -0.62 1.06 -2.91
C LEU A 154 -0.34 2.04 -4.03
N THR A 155 0.93 2.41 -4.22
CA THR A 155 1.38 3.25 -5.32
C THR A 155 2.76 2.83 -5.83
N SER A 156 2.98 2.97 -7.12
CA SER A 156 4.32 2.84 -7.73
C SER A 156 5.19 4.10 -7.61
N ALA A 157 4.64 5.21 -7.11
CA ALA A 157 5.37 6.46 -6.89
C ALA A 157 6.28 6.36 -5.65
N CYS A 158 7.29 5.50 -5.75
CA CYS A 158 8.34 5.32 -4.77
C CYS A 158 9.52 6.24 -5.05
N PRO A 159 10.34 6.57 -4.04
CA PRO A 159 11.63 7.17 -4.32
C PRO A 159 12.43 6.16 -5.15
N VAL A 160 12.71 6.52 -6.39
CA VAL A 160 13.84 5.93 -7.13
C VAL A 160 15.07 6.55 -6.47
N GLU A 161 15.70 5.85 -5.54
CA GLU A 161 16.99 6.30 -5.01
C GLU A 161 17.95 6.41 -6.20
N PRO A 162 18.61 7.57 -6.43
CA PRO A 162 19.70 7.63 -7.37
C PRO A 162 20.79 6.70 -6.85
N LEU A 163 21.10 5.66 -7.62
CA LEU A 163 22.22 4.77 -7.34
C LEU A 163 23.43 5.61 -6.92
N PRO A 164 23.96 5.45 -5.70
CA PRO A 164 25.21 6.09 -5.36
C PRO A 164 26.24 5.62 -6.39
N PRO A 165 27.14 6.48 -6.91
CA PRO A 165 28.20 6.03 -7.79
C PRO A 165 29.06 4.98 -7.06
N GLY A 166 28.79 3.70 -7.31
CA GLY A 166 29.42 2.55 -6.65
C GLY A 166 28.91 2.17 -5.24
N GLY A 167 27.72 2.63 -4.82
CA GLY A 167 27.14 2.28 -3.51
C GLY A 167 26.05 1.20 -3.57
N ILE A 168 25.60 0.77 -2.39
CA ILE A 168 24.52 -0.20 -2.21
C ILE A 168 23.24 0.56 -1.86
N SER A 169 22.13 0.21 -2.50
CA SER A 169 20.78 0.60 -2.09
C SER A 169 19.95 -0.65 -1.83
N CYS A 170 19.26 -0.73 -0.69
CA CYS A 170 18.42 -1.85 -0.37
C CYS A 170 17.09 -1.40 0.23
N LEU A 171 16.02 -2.03 -0.23
CA LEU A 171 14.71 -2.00 0.38
C LEU A 171 14.57 -3.27 1.24
N PHE A 172 14.21 -3.15 2.53
CA PHE A 172 13.96 -4.27 3.46
C PHE A 172 12.65 -4.13 4.29
N ASP A 173 11.78 -5.15 4.29
CA ASP A 173 10.39 -5.12 4.80
C ASP A 173 10.07 -6.33 5.65
N ALA A 174 9.00 -6.25 6.43
CA ALA A 174 8.32 -7.42 6.97
C ALA A 174 6.81 -7.33 6.73
N ASP A 175 6.23 -8.33 6.06
CA ASP A 175 4.79 -8.41 5.80
C ASP A 175 4.18 -9.74 6.31
N PRO A 176 3.17 -9.70 7.19
CA PRO A 176 2.70 -8.52 7.93
C PRO A 176 3.68 -8.08 9.02
N GLU A 177 3.84 -6.77 9.26
CA GLU A 177 4.60 -6.21 10.39
C GLU A 177 3.98 -6.58 11.75
N ARG A 178 2.72 -7.00 11.76
CA ARG A 178 1.98 -7.33 12.97
C ARG A 178 1.33 -8.69 12.85
N VAL A 179 1.67 -9.58 13.76
CA VAL A 179 1.08 -10.93 13.84
C VAL A 179 0.35 -11.11 15.16
N ILE A 180 -0.67 -11.97 15.17
CA ILE A 180 -1.51 -12.20 16.37
C ILE A 180 -1.08 -13.49 17.04
N TYR A 181 -0.74 -13.45 18.33
CA TYR A 181 -0.45 -14.66 19.10
C TYR A 181 -1.70 -15.55 19.24
N PRO A 182 -1.60 -16.89 19.15
CA PRO A 182 -0.40 -17.70 18.89
C PRO A 182 -0.20 -18.04 17.40
N ARG A 183 -0.93 -17.39 16.49
CA ARG A 183 -1.01 -17.75 15.07
C ARG A 183 -0.72 -16.54 14.18
N GLY A 184 0.44 -16.56 13.55
CA GLY A 184 0.78 -15.62 12.49
C GLY A 184 2.23 -15.81 12.12
N THR A 185 2.51 -15.69 10.82
CA THR A 185 3.86 -15.72 10.26
C THR A 185 4.08 -14.40 9.57
N SER A 186 5.29 -13.87 9.68
CA SER A 186 5.72 -12.70 8.92
C SER A 186 6.78 -13.14 7.92
N THR A 187 6.75 -12.55 6.73
CA THR A 187 7.75 -12.76 5.69
C THR A 187 8.57 -11.49 5.58
N VAL A 188 9.88 -11.60 5.74
CA VAL A 188 10.77 -10.48 5.39
C VAL A 188 11.14 -10.56 3.92
N SER A 189 11.14 -9.42 3.25
CA SER A 189 11.50 -9.29 1.85
C SER A 189 12.56 -8.23 1.67
N TRP A 190 13.45 -8.46 0.71
CA TRP A 190 14.48 -7.49 0.35
C TRP A 190 14.66 -7.39 -1.16
N THR A 191 15.07 -6.20 -1.58
CA THR A 191 15.55 -5.93 -2.94
C THR A 191 16.72 -4.97 -2.82
N CYS A 192 17.85 -5.34 -3.37
CA CYS A 192 19.11 -4.62 -3.28
C CYS A 192 19.69 -4.40 -4.67
N GLU A 193 20.34 -3.26 -4.87
CA GLU A 193 21.12 -2.95 -6.06
C GLU A 193 22.54 -2.58 -5.63
N GLY A 194 23.53 -3.09 -6.37
CA GLY A 194 24.94 -2.83 -6.10
C GLY A 194 25.51 -3.57 -4.89
N ALA A 195 24.80 -4.56 -4.34
CA ALA A 195 25.29 -5.46 -3.30
C ALA A 195 25.80 -6.79 -3.88
N ASP A 196 26.91 -7.29 -3.34
CA ASP A 196 27.48 -8.59 -3.71
C ASP A 196 27.21 -9.65 -2.63
N THR A 197 27.06 -9.22 -1.37
CA THR A 197 26.73 -10.10 -0.24
C THR A 197 25.71 -9.42 0.65
N CYS A 198 24.72 -10.18 1.12
CA CYS A 198 23.70 -9.71 2.05
C CYS A 198 23.45 -10.73 3.15
N THR A 199 23.22 -10.25 4.37
CA THR A 199 22.94 -11.07 5.55
C THR A 199 21.78 -10.48 6.34
N ILE A 200 20.89 -11.34 6.83
CA ILE A 200 19.77 -10.96 7.70
C ILE A 200 19.99 -11.54 9.09
N SER A 201 19.88 -10.71 10.13
CA SER A 201 20.00 -11.15 11.52
C SER A 201 18.98 -12.24 11.86
N GLY A 202 19.42 -13.39 12.35
CA GLY A 202 18.56 -14.52 12.69
C GLY A 202 18.16 -15.44 11.52
N VAL A 203 18.49 -15.07 10.28
CA VAL A 203 18.31 -15.93 9.08
C VAL A 203 19.65 -16.40 8.54
N GLY A 204 20.62 -15.51 8.40
CA GLY A 204 21.93 -15.79 7.82
C GLY A 204 22.12 -15.10 6.47
N GLU A 205 22.99 -15.68 5.64
CA GLU A 205 23.29 -15.19 4.28
C GLU A 205 22.10 -15.39 3.34
N VAL A 206 21.85 -14.38 2.52
CA VAL A 206 20.72 -14.34 1.59
C VAL A 206 21.17 -13.82 0.21
N ASP A 207 20.32 -14.01 -0.80
CA ASP A 207 20.54 -13.48 -2.15
C ASP A 207 20.83 -11.97 -2.12
N SER A 208 21.82 -11.52 -2.87
CA SER A 208 22.27 -10.12 -2.83
C SER A 208 21.45 -9.16 -3.69
N GLU A 209 20.55 -9.66 -4.53
CA GLU A 209 19.70 -8.85 -5.41
C GLU A 209 18.26 -8.80 -4.91
N THR A 210 17.62 -9.95 -4.65
CA THR A 210 16.24 -9.96 -4.17
C THR A 210 15.84 -11.29 -3.53
N GLY A 211 14.93 -11.23 -2.57
CA GLY A 211 14.33 -12.45 -2.03
C GLY A 211 13.28 -12.20 -0.97
N THR A 212 12.71 -13.32 -0.52
CA THR A 212 11.72 -13.35 0.56
C THR A 212 11.99 -14.56 1.44
N THR A 213 11.87 -14.40 2.76
CA THR A 213 11.99 -15.53 3.70
C THR A 213 11.04 -15.35 4.88
N THR A 214 10.43 -16.45 5.31
CA THR A 214 9.62 -16.47 6.53
C THR A 214 10.52 -16.41 7.74
N VAL A 215 10.22 -15.51 8.67
CA VAL A 215 11.06 -15.32 9.87
C VAL A 215 10.51 -16.06 11.08
N ASP A 216 11.42 -16.61 11.89
CA ASP A 216 11.10 -17.21 13.17
C ASP A 216 10.99 -16.13 14.24
N LEU A 217 9.83 -16.06 14.90
CA LEU A 217 9.55 -15.13 16.00
C LEU A 217 9.81 -15.77 17.38
N GLY A 218 10.33 -16.99 17.40
CA GLY A 218 10.54 -17.79 18.59
C GLY A 218 9.30 -18.55 19.05
N SER A 219 9.50 -19.41 20.05
CA SER A 219 8.44 -20.15 20.72
C SER A 219 8.53 -19.91 22.24
N PRO A 220 7.60 -19.15 22.84
CA PRO A 220 6.45 -18.46 22.23
C PRO A 220 6.86 -17.26 21.35
N PRO A 221 6.04 -16.87 20.35
CA PRO A 221 6.32 -15.72 19.49
C PRO A 221 6.49 -14.42 20.29
N VAL A 222 7.60 -13.71 20.05
CA VAL A 222 7.89 -12.39 20.61
C VAL A 222 8.17 -11.37 19.49
N SER A 223 7.92 -10.09 19.76
CA SER A 223 8.29 -9.03 18.81
C SER A 223 9.80 -9.04 18.60
N SER A 224 10.23 -9.01 17.34
CA SER A 224 11.63 -9.16 16.95
C SER A 224 12.00 -8.14 15.87
N ILE A 225 13.21 -7.59 15.98
CA ILE A 225 13.80 -6.70 14.97
C ILE A 225 14.74 -7.53 14.10
N PHE A 226 14.55 -7.43 12.78
CA PHE A 226 15.42 -8.02 11.77
C PHE A 226 16.27 -6.91 11.15
N SER A 227 17.57 -7.15 11.00
CA SER A 227 18.51 -6.22 10.37
C SER A 227 19.11 -6.86 9.12
N LEU A 228 19.01 -6.17 7.99
CA LEU A 228 19.68 -6.51 6.73
C LEU A 228 21.02 -5.76 6.68
N SER A 229 22.10 -6.47 6.38
CA SER A 229 23.43 -5.92 6.18
C SER A 229 24.03 -6.42 4.87
N CYS A 230 24.37 -5.50 3.98
CA CYS A 230 24.91 -5.82 2.66
C CYS A 230 26.27 -5.17 2.43
N THR A 231 27.13 -5.83 1.65
CA THR A 231 28.48 -5.37 1.30
C THR A 231 28.73 -5.57 -0.20
N ASN A 232 29.50 -4.67 -0.81
CA ASN A 232 29.92 -4.79 -2.21
C ASN A 232 31.44 -5.00 -2.34
N GLU A 233 31.92 -5.41 -3.51
CA GLU A 233 33.34 -5.63 -3.80
C GLU A 233 34.18 -4.36 -3.59
N GLY A 234 33.55 -3.18 -3.71
CA GLY A 234 34.14 -1.88 -3.38
C GLY A 234 34.32 -1.60 -1.88
N GLY A 235 33.87 -2.50 -1.01
CA GLY A 235 33.94 -2.38 0.45
C GLY A 235 32.89 -1.45 1.05
N SER A 236 31.93 -0.97 0.26
CA SER A 236 30.79 -0.21 0.78
C SER A 236 29.88 -1.13 1.57
N THR A 237 29.30 -0.61 2.66
CA THR A 237 28.35 -1.35 3.49
C THR A 237 27.04 -0.59 3.61
N PHE A 238 25.93 -1.31 3.64
CA PHE A 238 24.58 -0.78 3.86
C PHE A 238 23.89 -1.60 4.94
N SER A 239 23.20 -0.93 5.86
CA SER A 239 22.42 -1.60 6.91
C SER A 239 21.08 -0.92 7.12
N THR A 240 20.03 -1.73 7.25
CA THR A 240 18.66 -1.27 7.56
C THR A 240 17.95 -2.31 8.43
N SER A 241 16.83 -1.96 9.06
CA SER A 241 16.09 -2.86 9.95
C SER A 241 14.58 -2.71 9.83
N THR A 242 13.86 -3.81 10.04
CA THR A 242 12.39 -3.87 10.14
C THR A 242 11.97 -4.60 11.42
N GLU A 243 10.79 -4.29 11.95
CA GLU A 243 10.26 -4.89 13.19
C GLU A 243 8.98 -5.68 12.92
N VAL A 244 8.94 -6.92 13.42
CA VAL A 244 7.70 -7.70 13.48
C VAL A 244 7.16 -7.65 14.90
N THR A 245 6.01 -7.02 15.10
CA THR A 245 5.33 -6.91 16.38
C THR A 245 4.36 -8.07 16.61
N VAL A 246 4.50 -8.77 17.73
CA VAL A 246 3.54 -9.79 18.16
C VAL A 246 2.48 -9.16 19.07
N LEU A 247 1.24 -9.15 18.61
CA LEU A 247 0.09 -8.68 19.37
C LEU A 247 -0.57 -9.84 20.11
N ARG A 248 -0.88 -9.63 21.40
CA ARG A 248 -1.70 -10.58 22.17
C ARG A 248 -3.18 -10.30 21.91
N PRO A 249 -4.02 -11.33 21.75
CA PRO A 249 -5.46 -11.13 21.69
C PRO A 249 -5.93 -10.46 22.97
N VAL A 250 -6.67 -9.36 22.85
CA VAL A 250 -7.36 -8.76 23.99
C VAL A 250 -8.59 -9.63 24.25
N HIS A 251 -8.58 -10.41 25.33
CA HIS A 251 -9.79 -11.09 25.77
C HIS A 251 -10.65 -10.06 26.51
N CYS A 252 -11.67 -9.52 25.84
CA CYS A 252 -12.75 -8.86 26.57
C CYS A 252 -13.54 -9.95 27.29
N GLU A 253 -13.23 -10.19 28.56
CA GLU A 253 -14.13 -10.94 29.43
C GLU A 253 -15.38 -10.07 29.61
N ILE A 254 -16.52 -10.54 29.10
CA ILE A 254 -17.81 -9.95 29.41
C ILE A 254 -18.06 -10.29 30.88
N VAL A 255 -17.60 -9.43 31.78
CA VAL A 255 -17.95 -9.53 33.20
C VAL A 255 -19.48 -9.39 33.27
N PRO A 256 -20.22 -10.28 33.97
CA PRO A 256 -21.69 -10.19 34.06
C PRO A 256 -22.23 -8.92 34.74
N HIS A 257 -21.38 -7.96 35.12
CA HIS A 257 -21.74 -6.77 35.86
C HIS A 257 -21.09 -5.49 35.30
N GLY A 258 -21.61 -5.01 34.16
CA GLY A 258 -21.53 -3.60 33.75
C GLY A 258 -20.31 -3.20 32.91
N PRO A 259 -20.40 -2.04 32.20
CA PRO A 259 -19.36 -1.60 31.28
C PRO A 259 -18.21 -0.95 32.08
N GLY A 260 -17.09 -1.64 32.16
CA GLY A 260 -15.79 -1.09 32.54
C GLY A 260 -14.72 -1.72 31.66
N CYS A 261 -13.94 -0.89 30.98
CA CYS A 261 -12.67 -1.31 30.40
C CYS A 261 -11.66 -1.62 31.49
#